data_AF-A0A5B1R9N5-F1
#
_entry.id   AF-A0A5B1R9N5-F1
#
_cell.length_a   1.000
_cell.length_b   1.000
_cell.length_c   1.000
_cell.angle_alpha   90.00
_cell.angle_beta   90.00
_cell.angle_gamma   90.00
#
_symmetry.space_group_name_H-M   'P 1'
#
loop_
_entity.id
_entity.type
_entity.pdbx_description
1 polymer ?
#
loop_
_entity_poly.entity_id
_entity_poly.type
_entity_poly.pdbx_seq_one_letter_code
_entity_poly.pdbx_strand_id
1 'polypeptide(L)'
;MAYPEAVTPDTKNALLYSVATSTNFDPQSVHDPNPHTAPPDNDTPPDPDAAPHPALTPRTLRILHRLLAALVDDFTPLLFTVGAASHMECTDILADRWMADVIGPSLVDGGVARPLETLARVSEWDWAGAGVCNECVEKKRAEWAEEAEKIWDAVPGWVREAEEAENAATH
;
A
#
# COMPACT_ATOMS: atom_id res chain seq x y z
N MET A 1 -1.13 -28.47 26.83
CA MET A 1 -1.37 -27.20 26.11
C MET A 1 -0.79 -27.41 24.72
N ALA A 2 -1.63 -27.75 23.74
CA ALA A 2 -1.19 -27.89 22.36
C ALA A 2 -1.02 -26.47 21.80
N TYR A 3 0.17 -26.14 21.32
CA TYR A 3 0.38 -24.92 20.55
C TYR A 3 -0.51 -24.99 19.30
N PRO A 4 -1.14 -23.87 18.87
CA PRO A 4 -1.95 -23.88 17.66
C PRO A 4 -1.09 -24.31 16.47
N GLU A 5 -1.73 -25.02 15.54
CA GLU A 5 -1.17 -25.41 14.24
C GLU A 5 -0.38 -24.25 13.63
N ALA A 6 0.72 -24.59 12.95
CA ALA A 6 1.56 -23.61 12.28
C ALA A 6 0.69 -22.66 11.44
N VAL A 7 0.86 -21.34 11.67
CA VAL A 7 0.13 -20.30 10.93
C VAL A 7 0.33 -20.53 9.43
N THR A 8 -0.77 -20.60 8.68
CA THR A 8 -0.70 -20.79 7.23
C THR A 8 0.02 -19.60 6.57
N PRO A 9 0.75 -19.80 5.47
CA PRO A 9 1.42 -18.72 4.76
C PRO A 9 0.49 -17.53 4.43
N ASP A 10 -0.74 -17.82 4.02
CA ASP A 10 -1.75 -16.81 3.68
C ASP A 10 -2.14 -15.95 4.89
N THR A 11 -2.32 -16.58 6.06
CA THR A 11 -2.65 -15.86 7.30
C THR A 11 -1.49 -14.96 7.72
N LYS A 12 -0.25 -15.45 7.59
CA LYS A 12 0.96 -14.66 7.90
C LYS A 12 1.07 -13.45 6.97
N ASN A 13 0.90 -13.65 5.67
CA ASN A 13 1.00 -12.57 4.68
C ASN A 13 -0.09 -11.52 4.89
N ALA A 14 -1.33 -11.93 5.18
CA ALA A 14 -2.41 -11.01 5.52
C ALA A 14 -2.10 -10.16 6.76
N LEU A 15 -1.54 -10.78 7.81
CA LEU A 15 -1.14 -10.05 9.02
C LEU A 15 0.01 -9.08 8.74
N LEU A 16 1.02 -9.50 8.00
CA LEU A 16 2.15 -8.64 7.66
C LEU A 16 1.72 -7.47 6.77
N TYR A 17 0.89 -7.72 5.75
CA TYR A 17 0.29 -6.66 4.94
C TYR A 17 -0.48 -5.69 5.83
N SER A 18 -1.42 -6.18 6.64
CA SER A 18 -2.27 -5.34 7.49
C SER A 18 -1.47 -4.47 8.45
N VAL A 19 -0.39 -5.00 9.03
CA VAL A 19 0.48 -4.21 9.92
C VAL A 19 1.30 -3.22 9.12
N ALA A 20 1.90 -3.63 8.00
CA ALA A 20 2.72 -2.73 7.17
C ALA A 20 1.92 -1.54 6.64
N THR A 21 0.67 -1.76 6.20
CA THR A 21 -0.21 -0.70 5.67
C THR A 21 -0.88 0.14 6.75
N SER A 22 -0.79 -0.25 8.02
CA SER A 22 -1.24 0.59 9.15
C SER A 22 -0.34 1.79 9.43
N THR A 23 0.88 1.79 8.87
CA THR A 23 1.94 2.82 8.96
C THR A 23 2.35 3.26 10.38
N ASN A 24 1.80 2.63 11.42
CA ASN A 24 1.99 2.99 12.83
C ASN A 24 2.81 1.95 13.62
N PHE A 25 3.47 1.01 12.94
CA PHE A 25 4.22 -0.07 13.59
C PHE A 25 5.58 0.37 14.14
N ASP A 26 6.20 1.41 13.55
CA ASP A 26 7.44 2.05 13.98
C ASP A 26 7.39 3.56 13.68
N PRO A 27 6.68 4.35 14.50
CA PRO A 27 6.39 5.78 14.21
C PRO A 27 7.63 6.68 14.10
N GLN A 28 8.74 6.25 14.70
CA GLN A 28 10.02 6.98 14.68
C GLN A 28 11.00 6.42 13.63
N SER A 29 10.59 5.39 12.88
CA SER A 29 11.43 4.69 11.90
C SER A 29 12.80 4.25 12.45
N VAL A 30 12.89 3.96 13.75
CA VAL A 30 14.16 3.59 14.44
C VAL A 30 14.74 2.31 13.85
N HIS A 31 13.86 1.45 13.33
CA HIS A 31 14.20 0.16 12.77
C HIS A 31 14.09 0.14 11.24
N ASP A 32 14.01 1.29 10.58
CA ASP A 32 14.04 1.34 9.11
C ASP A 32 15.45 0.97 8.60
N PRO A 33 15.59 -0.12 7.81
CA PRO A 33 16.88 -0.50 7.23
C PRO A 33 17.36 0.48 6.14
N ASN A 34 16.52 1.39 5.65
CA ASN A 34 16.88 2.43 4.69
C ASN A 34 16.43 3.82 5.18
N PRO A 35 17.18 4.46 6.08
CA PRO A 35 16.78 5.74 6.69
C PRO A 35 16.70 6.91 5.70
N HIS A 36 17.11 6.72 4.44
CA HIS A 36 17.06 7.73 3.39
C HIS A 36 15.75 7.72 2.58
N THR A 37 14.88 6.73 2.77
CA THR A 37 13.54 6.66 2.16
C THR A 37 12.43 7.26 3.02
N ALA A 38 12.76 7.81 4.20
CA ALA A 38 11.79 8.55 5.01
C ALA A 38 11.19 9.68 4.15
N PRO A 39 9.86 9.73 3.98
CA PRO A 39 9.22 10.85 3.27
C PRO A 39 9.64 12.16 3.94
N PRO A 40 10.00 13.21 3.19
CA PRO A 40 10.12 14.53 3.77
C PRO A 40 8.72 14.94 4.25
N ASP A 41 8.62 15.19 5.55
CA ASP A 41 7.49 15.84 6.21
C ASP A 41 6.11 15.19 5.97
N ASN A 42 5.81 14.15 6.77
CA ASN A 42 4.46 14.12 7.34
C ASN A 42 4.36 15.37 8.24
N ASP A 43 3.48 16.33 7.92
CA ASP A 43 3.20 17.54 8.71
C ASP A 43 2.73 17.25 10.16
N THR A 44 2.65 15.97 10.54
CA THR A 44 2.49 15.54 11.92
C THR A 44 3.89 15.26 12.49
N PRO A 45 4.40 16.10 13.40
CA PRO A 45 5.62 15.80 14.13
C PRO A 45 5.50 14.39 14.73
N PRO A 46 6.50 13.52 14.57
CA PRO A 46 6.48 12.24 15.27
C PRO A 46 6.29 12.56 16.76
N ASP A 47 5.30 11.93 17.39
CA ASP A 47 5.12 12.04 18.82
C ASP A 47 6.44 11.55 19.46
N PRO A 48 7.18 12.41 20.18
CA PRO A 48 8.47 12.04 20.75
C PRO A 48 8.35 10.87 21.73
N ASP A 49 7.15 10.63 22.27
CA ASP A 49 6.84 9.55 23.20
C ASP A 49 6.24 8.30 22.52
N ALA A 50 6.01 8.33 21.20
CA ALA A 50 5.51 7.17 20.47
C ALA A 50 6.59 6.09 20.33
N ALA A 51 6.43 5.04 21.13
CA ALA A 51 7.29 3.86 21.06
C ALA A 51 6.83 2.91 19.92
N PRO A 52 7.76 2.17 19.31
CA PRO A 52 7.43 1.06 18.42
C PRO A 52 6.50 0.06 19.11
N HIS A 53 5.68 -0.65 18.32
CA HIS A 53 4.68 -1.55 18.88
C HIS A 53 5.35 -2.63 19.76
N PRO A 54 5.07 -2.69 21.09
CA PRO A 54 5.88 -3.43 22.05
C PRO A 54 5.85 -4.95 21.86
N ALA A 55 4.86 -5.45 21.11
CA ALA A 55 4.75 -6.87 20.77
C ALA A 55 5.59 -7.29 19.54
N LEU A 56 6.15 -6.34 18.78
CA LEU A 56 6.91 -6.62 17.57
C LEU A 56 8.40 -6.64 17.86
N THR A 57 9.11 -7.65 17.34
CA THR A 57 10.57 -7.71 17.47
C THR A 57 11.24 -6.73 16.51
N PRO A 58 12.47 -6.24 16.79
CA PRO A 58 13.22 -5.40 15.85
C PRO A 58 13.40 -6.03 14.46
N ARG A 59 13.54 -7.36 14.41
CA ARG A 59 13.54 -8.12 13.16
C ARG A 59 12.23 -7.97 12.41
N THR A 60 11.10 -8.15 13.09
CA THR A 60 9.76 -8.00 12.48
C THR A 60 9.54 -6.58 11.98
N LEU A 61 9.97 -5.56 12.73
CA LEU A 61 9.87 -4.15 12.30
C LEU A 61 10.65 -3.91 11.01
N ARG A 62 11.87 -4.44 10.89
CA ARG A 62 12.67 -4.38 9.65
C ARG A 62 12.04 -5.12 8.46
N ILE A 63 11.35 -6.23 8.71
CA ILE A 63 10.59 -6.94 7.66
C ILE A 63 9.43 -6.07 7.19
N LEU A 64 8.68 -5.46 8.12
CA LEU A 64 7.54 -4.60 7.82
C LEU A 64 7.95 -3.35 7.02
N HIS A 65 9.08 -2.71 7.37
CA HIS A 65 9.62 -1.59 6.60
C HIS A 65 9.98 -1.97 5.16
N ARG A 66 10.61 -3.14 4.95
CA ARG A 66 10.91 -3.61 3.58
C ARG A 66 9.66 -3.95 2.79
N LEU A 67 8.66 -4.58 3.42
CA LEU A 67 7.38 -4.86 2.78
C LEU A 67 6.66 -3.56 2.41
N LEU A 68 6.65 -2.58 3.32
CA LEU A 68 6.08 -1.25 3.07
C LEU A 68 6.77 -0.57 1.88
N ALA A 69 8.10 -0.59 1.83
CA ALA A 69 8.86 -0.03 0.72
C ALA A 69 8.50 -0.70 -0.62
N ALA A 70 8.44 -2.04 -0.65
CA ALA A 70 8.05 -2.77 -1.86
C ALA A 70 6.63 -2.43 -2.34
N LEU A 71 5.68 -2.31 -1.41
CA LEU A 71 4.31 -1.88 -1.71
C LEU A 71 4.26 -0.48 -2.31
N VAL A 72 4.99 0.47 -1.72
CA VAL A 72 5.06 1.86 -2.20
C VAL A 72 5.74 1.94 -3.57
N ASP A 73 6.86 1.25 -3.74
CA ASP A 73 7.62 1.25 -5.01
C ASP A 73 6.80 0.71 -6.18
N ASP A 74 6.03 -0.37 -5.95
CA ASP A 74 5.18 -0.99 -6.96
C ASP A 74 3.93 -0.14 -7.26
N PHE A 75 3.28 0.39 -6.22
CA PHE A 75 2.00 1.10 -6.38
C PHE A 75 2.14 2.55 -6.85
N THR A 76 3.23 3.23 -6.49
CA THR A 76 3.42 4.66 -6.82
C THR A 76 3.26 4.95 -8.33
N PRO A 77 3.89 4.20 -9.25
CA PRO A 77 3.66 4.38 -10.69
C PRO A 77 2.20 4.26 -11.11
N LEU A 78 1.46 3.31 -10.53
CA LEU A 78 0.03 3.10 -10.80
C LEU A 78 -0.81 4.27 -10.27
N LEU A 79 -0.53 4.75 -9.06
CA LEU A 79 -1.26 5.84 -8.43
C LEU A 79 -1.09 7.17 -9.17
N PHE A 80 0.14 7.47 -9.62
CA PHE A 80 0.45 8.74 -10.28
C PHE A 80 0.26 8.72 -11.80
N THR A 81 -0.20 7.61 -12.37
CA THR A 81 -0.50 7.49 -13.80
C THR A 81 -1.99 7.29 -14.01
N VAL A 82 -2.65 8.26 -14.65
CA VAL A 82 -4.06 8.13 -15.02
C VAL A 82 -4.18 7.08 -16.13
N GLY A 83 -4.88 5.98 -15.86
CA GLY A 83 -5.18 4.97 -16.88
C GLY A 83 -6.18 5.48 -17.90
N ALA A 84 -5.88 5.34 -19.20
CA ALA A 84 -6.77 5.75 -20.28
C ALA A 84 -8.07 4.93 -20.31
N ALA A 85 -9.22 5.57 -20.53
CA ALA A 85 -10.49 4.89 -20.78
C ALA A 85 -10.64 4.51 -22.27
N SER A 86 -11.67 3.71 -22.59
CA SER A 86 -11.97 3.33 -23.99
C SER A 86 -12.43 4.53 -24.85
N HIS A 87 -12.94 5.58 -24.23
CA HIS A 87 -13.38 6.81 -24.89
C HIS A 87 -12.52 7.99 -24.45
N MET A 88 -12.10 8.82 -25.41
CA MET A 88 -11.22 9.98 -25.15
C MET A 88 -11.85 10.97 -24.16
N GLU A 89 -13.13 11.29 -24.32
CA GLU A 89 -13.87 12.17 -23.40
C GLU A 89 -13.90 11.61 -21.97
N CYS A 90 -14.06 10.29 -21.82
CA CYS A 90 -13.99 9.65 -20.50
C CYS A 90 -12.57 9.70 -19.92
N THR A 91 -11.54 9.58 -20.74
CA THR A 91 -10.14 9.75 -20.32
C THR A 91 -9.88 11.16 -19.81
N ASP A 92 -10.39 12.18 -20.51
CA ASP A 92 -10.23 13.57 -20.11
C ASP A 92 -10.90 13.83 -18.74
N ILE A 93 -12.12 13.31 -18.54
CA ILE A 93 -12.81 13.42 -17.24
C ILE A 93 -12.04 12.72 -16.12
N LEU A 94 -11.53 11.50 -16.36
CA LEU A 94 -10.70 10.80 -15.37
C LEU A 94 -9.45 11.61 -15.04
N ALA A 95 -8.76 12.15 -16.05
CA ALA A 95 -7.53 12.92 -15.88
C ALA A 95 -7.76 14.22 -15.10
N ASP A 96 -8.81 14.97 -15.42
CA ASP A 96 -9.17 16.22 -14.75
C ASP A 96 -9.48 16.01 -13.26
N ARG A 97 -10.07 14.86 -12.94
CA ARG A 97 -10.50 14.50 -11.58
C ARG A 97 -9.40 13.84 -10.76
N TRP A 98 -8.48 13.12 -11.41
CA TRP A 98 -7.53 12.23 -10.74
C TRP A 98 -6.72 12.90 -9.63
N MET A 99 -6.22 14.12 -9.87
CA MET A 99 -5.43 14.84 -8.87
C MET A 99 -6.23 15.15 -7.61
N ALA A 100 -7.46 15.65 -7.76
CA ALA A 100 -8.29 16.09 -6.64
C ALA A 100 -8.96 14.91 -5.92
N ASP A 101 -9.35 13.89 -6.69
CA ASP A 101 -10.25 12.83 -6.24
C ASP A 101 -9.51 11.53 -5.91
N VAL A 102 -8.30 11.32 -6.44
CA VAL A 102 -7.49 10.12 -6.19
C VAL A 102 -6.18 10.43 -5.50
N ILE A 103 -5.33 11.27 -6.09
CA ILE A 103 -3.99 11.54 -5.57
C ILE A 103 -4.07 12.34 -4.26
N GLY A 104 -4.81 13.45 -4.25
CA GLY A 104 -4.95 14.33 -3.10
C GLY A 104 -5.33 13.57 -1.81
N PRO A 105 -6.43 12.80 -1.81
CA PRO A 105 -6.82 11.98 -0.67
C PRO A 105 -5.73 10.97 -0.27
N SER A 106 -5.11 10.30 -1.24
CA SER A 106 -4.05 9.30 -0.99
C SER A 106 -2.79 9.88 -0.35
N LEU A 107 -2.50 11.16 -0.58
CA LEU A 107 -1.41 11.85 0.10
C LEU A 107 -1.75 12.21 1.54
N VAL A 108 -3.01 12.55 1.83
CA VAL A 108 -3.45 12.95 3.17
C VAL A 108 -3.64 11.76 4.11
N ASP A 109 -4.17 10.64 3.61
CA ASP A 109 -4.53 9.48 4.44
C ASP A 109 -3.54 8.30 4.37
N GLY A 110 -2.39 8.52 3.73
CA GLY A 110 -1.38 7.50 3.53
C GLY A 110 -1.75 6.44 2.49
N GLY A 111 -2.74 6.71 1.62
CA GLY A 111 -3.15 5.81 0.54
C GLY A 111 -2.03 5.32 -0.39
N VAL A 112 -0.93 6.09 -0.52
CA VAL A 112 0.28 5.65 -1.26
C VAL A 112 0.86 4.34 -0.70
N ALA A 113 0.77 4.14 0.62
CA ALA A 113 1.24 2.95 1.32
C ALA A 113 0.16 1.86 1.46
N ARG A 114 -1.04 2.10 0.93
CA ARG A 114 -2.24 1.27 1.13
C ARG A 114 -2.87 0.94 -0.23
N PRO A 115 -2.16 0.19 -1.10
CA PRO A 115 -2.56 0.01 -2.48
C PRO A 115 -3.97 -0.59 -2.65
N LEU A 116 -4.28 -1.65 -1.91
CA LEU A 116 -5.56 -2.35 -2.05
C LEU A 116 -6.72 -1.47 -1.58
N GLU A 117 -6.54 -0.75 -0.48
CA GLU A 117 -7.53 0.18 0.06
C GLU A 117 -7.74 1.39 -0.86
N THR A 118 -6.66 1.88 -1.47
CA THR A 118 -6.74 2.97 -2.44
C THR A 118 -7.46 2.52 -3.72
N LEU A 119 -7.13 1.35 -4.27
CA LEU A 119 -7.81 0.79 -5.45
C LEU A 119 -9.30 0.52 -5.19
N ALA A 120 -9.65 0.03 -4.00
CA ALA A 120 -11.05 -0.14 -3.60
C ALA A 120 -11.79 1.21 -3.58
N ARG A 121 -11.23 2.23 -2.93
CA ARG A 121 -11.80 3.58 -2.90
C ARG A 121 -11.98 4.18 -4.30
N VAL A 122 -10.95 4.07 -5.14
CA VAL A 122 -10.99 4.55 -6.53
C VAL A 122 -12.09 3.84 -7.31
N SER A 123 -12.25 2.52 -7.11
CA SER A 123 -13.28 1.73 -7.76
C SER A 123 -14.70 2.12 -7.33
N GLU A 124 -14.89 2.45 -6.05
CA GLU A 124 -16.18 2.81 -5.47
C GLU A 124 -16.62 4.25 -5.76
N TRP A 125 -15.71 5.12 -6.21
CA TRP A 125 -16.03 6.49 -6.57
C TRP A 125 -17.15 6.57 -7.63
N ASP A 126 -18.00 7.59 -7.52
CA ASP A 126 -19.10 7.85 -8.47
C ASP A 126 -18.59 8.49 -9.77
N TRP A 127 -17.85 7.70 -10.56
CA TRP A 127 -17.34 8.11 -11.86
C TRP A 127 -18.46 8.40 -12.86
N ALA A 128 -19.58 7.69 -12.74
CA ALA A 128 -20.75 7.91 -13.59
C ALA A 128 -21.38 9.28 -13.33
N GLY A 129 -21.54 9.66 -12.06
CA GLY A 129 -21.98 11.00 -11.67
C GLY A 129 -21.00 12.11 -12.05
N ALA A 130 -19.71 11.79 -12.18
CA ALA A 130 -18.68 12.71 -12.70
C ALA A 130 -18.69 12.85 -14.24
N GLY A 131 -19.46 12.02 -14.96
CA GLY A 131 -19.63 12.09 -16.42
C GLY A 131 -18.95 10.98 -17.22
N VAL A 132 -18.28 10.03 -16.56
CA VAL A 132 -17.72 8.85 -17.25
C VAL A 132 -18.86 7.90 -17.67
N CYS A 133 -18.86 7.40 -18.90
CA CYS A 133 -19.92 6.49 -19.34
C CYS A 133 -19.86 5.13 -18.62
N ASN A 134 -21.01 4.49 -18.42
CA ASN A 134 -21.10 3.22 -17.66
C ASN A 134 -20.16 2.12 -18.17
N GLU A 135 -19.97 2.01 -19.49
CA GLU A 135 -19.05 1.04 -20.07
C GLU A 135 -17.60 1.28 -19.62
N CYS A 136 -17.14 2.54 -19.61
CA CYS A 136 -15.80 2.89 -19.15
C CYS A 136 -15.67 2.72 -17.64
N VAL A 137 -16.72 3.00 -16.86
CA VAL A 137 -16.73 2.74 -15.41
C VAL A 137 -16.56 1.25 -15.12
N GLU A 138 -17.33 0.38 -15.77
CA GLU A 138 -17.23 -1.07 -15.54
C GLU A 138 -15.86 -1.62 -15.94
N LYS A 139 -15.33 -1.20 -17.09
CA LYS A 139 -13.98 -1.59 -17.52
C LYS A 139 -12.91 -1.14 -16.54
N LYS A 140 -12.97 0.11 -16.07
CA LYS A 140 -11.99 0.64 -15.12
C LYS A 140 -12.04 -0.08 -13.77
N ARG A 141 -13.24 -0.39 -13.28
CA ARG A 141 -13.41 -1.21 -12.07
C ARG A 141 -12.80 -2.60 -12.23
N ALA A 142 -12.98 -3.23 -13.39
CA ALA A 142 -12.35 -4.53 -13.68
C ALA A 142 -10.81 -4.41 -13.72
N GLU A 143 -10.27 -3.37 -14.38
CA GLU A 143 -8.83 -3.12 -14.42
C GLU A 143 -8.25 -2.90 -13.01
N TRP A 144 -8.88 -2.06 -12.17
CA TRP A 144 -8.40 -1.83 -10.80
C TRP A 144 -8.52 -3.06 -9.90
N ALA A 145 -9.53 -3.91 -10.11
CA ALA A 145 -9.63 -5.20 -9.43
C ALA A 145 -8.49 -6.14 -9.84
N GLU A 146 -8.15 -6.19 -11.13
CA GLU A 146 -7.01 -6.97 -11.62
C GLU A 146 -5.68 -6.47 -11.04
N GLU A 147 -5.48 -5.15 -10.96
CA GLU A 147 -4.29 -4.57 -10.31
C GLU A 147 -4.24 -4.91 -8.81
N ALA A 148 -5.38 -4.91 -8.12
CA ALA A 148 -5.43 -5.31 -6.71
C ALA A 148 -5.07 -6.79 -6.53
N GLU A 149 -5.53 -7.67 -7.42
CA GLU A 149 -5.15 -9.09 -7.43
C GLU A 149 -3.65 -9.27 -7.69
N LYS A 150 -3.07 -8.56 -8.66
CA LYS A 150 -1.62 -8.61 -8.96
C LYS A 150 -0.78 -8.21 -7.75
N ILE A 151 -1.15 -7.13 -7.08
CA ILE A 151 -0.45 -6.65 -5.87
C ILE A 151 -0.54 -7.71 -4.78
N TRP A 152 -1.73 -8.27 -4.53
CA TRP A 152 -1.91 -9.31 -3.51
C TRP A 152 -1.09 -10.58 -3.81
N ASP A 153 -1.05 -11.02 -5.06
CA ASP A 153 -0.27 -12.17 -5.51
C ASP A 153 1.25 -11.94 -5.39
N ALA A 154 1.70 -10.70 -5.40
CA ALA A 154 3.11 -10.33 -5.22
C ALA A 154 3.54 -10.29 -3.74
N VAL A 155 2.63 -10.03 -2.79
CA VAL A 155 2.92 -9.93 -1.34
C VAL A 155 3.75 -11.10 -0.80
N PRO A 156 3.43 -12.39 -1.08
CA PRO A 156 4.24 -13.51 -0.61
C PRO A 156 5.70 -13.44 -1.06
N GLY A 157 5.95 -12.95 -2.28
CA GLY A 157 7.27 -12.75 -2.83
C GLY A 157 8.06 -11.70 -2.07
N TRP A 158 7.47 -10.52 -1.87
CA TRP A 158 8.08 -9.42 -1.12
C TRP A 158 8.35 -9.78 0.35
N VAL A 159 7.43 -10.49 1.00
CA VAL A 159 7.63 -10.99 2.37
C VAL A 159 8.84 -11.92 2.43
N ARG A 160 8.96 -12.88 1.50
CA ARG A 160 10.08 -13.81 1.46
C ARG A 160 11.40 -13.09 1.26
N GLU A 161 11.47 -12.15 0.32
CA GLU A 161 12.66 -11.34 0.06
C GLU A 161 13.08 -10.51 1.28
N ALA A 162 12.12 -9.90 1.98
CA ALA A 162 12.37 -9.17 3.22
C ALA A 162 12.94 -10.08 4.33
N GLU A 163 12.42 -11.30 4.46
CA GLU A 163 12.92 -12.27 5.44
C GLU A 163 14.30 -12.81 5.11
N GLU A 164 14.58 -13.08 3.84
CA GLU A 164 15.88 -13.51 3.33
C GLU A 164 16.94 -12.42 3.58
N ALA A 165 16.61 -11.15 3.32
CA ALA A 165 17.49 -10.01 3.60
C ALA A 165 17.83 -9.89 5.09
N GLU A 166 16.86 -10.11 5.98
CA GLU A 166 17.09 -10.10 7.43
C GLU A 166 17.92 -11.28 7.93
N ASN A 167 17.77 -12.44 7.30
CA ASN A 167 18.62 -13.60 7.60
C ASN A 167 20.07 -13.34 7.18
N ALA A 168 20.28 -12.79 5.98
CA ALA A 168 21.61 -12.48 5.47
C ALA A 168 22.34 -11.43 6.33
N ALA A 169 21.63 -10.43 6.86
CA ALA A 169 22.22 -9.38 7.70
C ALA A 169 22.63 -9.84 9.12
N THR A 170 22.28 -11.06 9.51
CA THR A 170 22.58 -11.62 10.85
C THR A 170 23.80 -12.57 10.82
N HIS A 171 24.35 -12.86 9.64
CA HIS A 171 25.53 -13.70 9.41
C HIS A 171 26.76 -12.87 9.03
#